data_AF-A0A7Y1F9K4-F1
#
_entry.id   AF-A0A7Y1F9K4-F1
#
_cell.length_a   1.000
_cell.length_b   1.000
_cell.length_c   1.000
_cell.angle_alpha   90.00
_cell.angle_beta   90.00
_cell.angle_gamma   90.00
#
_symmetry.space_group_name_H-M   'P 1'
#
loop_
_entity.id
_entity.type
_entity.pdbx_description
1 polymer ?
#
loop_
_entity_poly.entity_id
_entity_poly.type
_entity_poly.pdbx_seq_one_letter_code
_entity_poly.pdbx_strand_id
1 'polypeptide(L)'
;MNRVITLGVLALLTGCAATNTLPERALPDGQDYLKPIHVMVDDPLNAAQIRNQLRETGVFRSVETGQGKEGDYSVLIRFNSQRELPPFPVILLSTATLFLLPLSQSIDTTTEFSLQQNGKLLKQYSYRNVTHKYTWLLDGSGGMQQENVNRITRAFAQDVQRDGLLPVEHTQ
;
A
#
# COMPACT_ATOMS: atom_id res chain seq x y z
N MET A 1 -35.27 7.86 -29.53
CA MET A 1 -34.51 8.82 -28.71
C MET A 1 -34.09 8.30 -27.32
N ASN A 2 -34.76 7.30 -26.72
CA ASN A 2 -34.41 6.80 -25.38
C ASN A 2 -33.14 5.92 -25.26
N ARG A 3 -32.60 5.36 -26.35
CA ARG A 3 -31.48 4.40 -26.27
C ARG A 3 -30.10 5.05 -26.10
N VAL A 4 -29.94 6.31 -26.51
CA VAL A 4 -28.66 7.05 -26.39
C VAL A 4 -28.44 7.54 -24.95
N ILE A 5 -29.53 7.86 -24.25
CA ILE A 5 -29.50 8.28 -22.84
C ILE A 5 -29.06 7.12 -21.93
N THR A 6 -29.49 5.88 -22.21
CA THR A 6 -29.09 4.69 -21.44
C THR A 6 -27.61 4.34 -21.57
N LEU A 7 -26.95 4.65 -22.69
CA LEU A 7 -25.51 4.39 -22.88
C LEU A 7 -24.63 5.42 -22.15
N GLY A 8 -25.09 6.68 -22.06
CA GLY A 8 -24.40 7.71 -21.26
C GLY A 8 -24.42 7.43 -19.76
N VAL A 9 -25.51 6.86 -19.25
CA VAL A 9 -25.65 6.49 -17.84
C VAL A 9 -24.78 5.28 -17.47
N LEU A 10 -24.58 4.32 -18.37
CA LEU A 10 -23.67 3.18 -18.11
C LEU A 10 -22.19 3.59 -18.07
N ALA A 11 -21.78 4.61 -18.83
CA ALA A 11 -20.40 5.13 -18.80
C ALA A 11 -20.09 5.95 -17.53
N LEU A 12 -21.13 6.51 -16.87
CA LEU A 12 -20.98 7.22 -15.59
C LEU A 12 -20.92 6.28 -14.38
N LEU A 13 -21.20 4.99 -14.57
CA LEU A 13 -21.12 3.96 -13.52
C LEU A 13 -19.75 3.28 -13.42
N THR A 14 -18.79 3.60 -14.30
CA THR A 14 -17.37 3.30 -14.04
C THR A 14 -16.89 4.33 -13.03
N GLY A 15 -17.21 4.07 -11.75
CA GLY A 15 -16.87 4.93 -10.62
C GLY A 15 -15.40 5.31 -10.61
N CYS A 16 -15.11 6.43 -9.94
CA CYS A 16 -13.77 7.00 -9.73
C CYS A 16 -12.79 5.97 -9.13
N ALA A 17 -12.27 5.09 -9.99
CA ALA A 17 -11.27 4.11 -9.61
C ALA A 17 -9.94 4.85 -9.43
N ALA A 18 -9.27 4.59 -8.31
CA ALA A 18 -7.90 5.03 -8.15
C ALA A 18 -7.01 4.27 -9.15
N THR A 19 -6.17 4.98 -9.89
CA THR A 19 -5.18 4.36 -10.77
C THR A 19 -3.85 4.27 -10.01
N ASN A 20 -3.22 3.10 -10.06
CA ASN A 20 -2.00 2.80 -9.33
C ASN A 20 -0.90 2.38 -10.32
N THR A 21 0.34 2.80 -10.10
CA THR A 21 1.46 2.33 -10.94
C THR A 21 1.91 0.92 -10.57
N LEU A 22 1.73 0.52 -9.31
CA LEU A 22 2.00 -0.83 -8.84
C LEU A 22 0.74 -1.70 -9.02
N PRO A 23 0.79 -2.77 -9.83
CA PRO A 23 -0.37 -3.63 -10.05
C PRO A 23 -0.76 -4.34 -8.75
N GLU A 24 -2.05 -4.66 -8.63
CA GLU A 24 -2.48 -5.51 -7.53
C GLU A 24 -1.87 -6.89 -7.67
N ARG A 25 -1.36 -7.42 -6.56
CA ARG A 25 -0.83 -8.77 -6.51
C ARG A 25 -1.73 -9.62 -5.61
N ALA A 26 -2.28 -10.67 -6.19
CA ALA A 26 -2.98 -11.70 -5.44
C ALA A 26 -1.94 -12.55 -4.71
N LEU A 27 -2.12 -12.70 -3.41
CA LEU A 27 -1.37 -13.66 -2.62
C LEU A 27 -2.11 -15.01 -2.68
N PRO A 28 -1.40 -16.12 -2.94
CA PRO A 28 -2.04 -17.44 -2.94
C PRO A 28 -2.52 -17.78 -1.53
N ASP A 29 -3.84 -17.96 -1.38
CA ASP A 29 -4.43 -18.43 -0.14
C ASP A 29 -4.00 -19.88 0.15
N GLY A 30 -3.69 -20.18 1.42
CA GLY A 30 -3.46 -21.55 1.90
C GLY A 30 -2.03 -22.10 1.78
N GLN A 31 -1.01 -21.25 1.66
CA GLN A 31 0.40 -21.66 1.78
C GLN A 31 0.85 -21.69 3.25
N ASP A 32 1.83 -22.53 3.56
CA ASP A 32 2.46 -22.57 4.87
C ASP A 32 3.06 -21.19 5.23
N TYR A 33 2.95 -20.81 6.50
CA TYR A 33 3.40 -19.50 6.97
C TYR A 33 4.93 -19.39 6.95
N LEU A 34 5.43 -18.23 6.52
CA LEU A 34 6.83 -17.86 6.75
C LEU A 34 7.06 -17.58 8.23
N LYS A 35 8.30 -17.78 8.69
CA LYS A 35 8.71 -17.44 10.06
C LYS A 35 8.32 -16.02 10.49
N PRO A 36 8.16 -15.79 11.80
CA PRO A 36 7.98 -14.46 12.39
C PRO A 36 8.98 -13.42 11.90
N ILE A 37 8.51 -12.20 11.68
CA ILE A 37 9.36 -11.05 11.36
C ILE A 37 9.19 -9.92 12.37
N HIS A 38 10.29 -9.28 12.73
CA HIS A 38 10.31 -8.08 13.57
C HIS A 38 10.44 -6.84 12.68
N VAL A 39 9.47 -5.94 12.76
CA VAL A 39 9.36 -4.82 11.82
C VAL A 39 9.67 -3.49 12.51
N MET A 40 10.70 -2.83 11.99
CA MET A 40 11.08 -1.46 12.32
C MET A 40 10.72 -0.56 11.15
N VAL A 41 10.06 0.55 11.41
CA VAL A 41 9.69 1.55 10.39
C VAL A 41 10.27 2.88 10.83
N ASP A 42 10.93 3.59 9.93
CA ASP A 42 11.50 4.92 10.19
C ASP A 42 10.43 6.01 10.34
N ASP A 43 9.24 5.82 9.77
CA ASP A 43 8.08 6.67 9.95
C ASP A 43 7.17 6.18 11.10
N PRO A 44 7.21 6.83 12.28
CA PRO A 44 6.42 6.40 13.44
C PRO A 44 4.91 6.57 13.23
N LEU A 45 4.46 7.49 12.36
CA LEU A 45 3.04 7.76 12.12
C LEU A 45 2.39 6.61 11.34
N ASN A 46 3.11 6.05 10.38
CA ASN A 46 2.62 4.97 9.53
C ASN A 46 3.05 3.57 10.01
N ALA A 47 3.92 3.48 11.02
CA ALA A 47 4.48 2.22 11.50
C ALA A 47 3.41 1.19 11.92
N ALA A 48 2.36 1.61 12.62
CA ALA A 48 1.29 0.72 13.04
C ALA A 48 0.48 0.20 11.83
N GLN A 49 0.16 1.09 10.89
CA GLN A 49 -0.58 0.75 9.67
C GLN A 49 0.20 -0.25 8.82
N ILE A 50 1.49 0.00 8.55
CA ILE A 50 2.32 -0.89 7.73
C ILE A 50 2.44 -2.27 8.36
N ARG A 51 2.64 -2.36 9.68
CA ARG A 51 2.66 -3.66 10.38
C ARG A 51 1.32 -4.39 10.30
N ASN A 52 0.21 -3.68 10.48
CA ASN A 52 -1.13 -4.27 10.36
C ASN A 52 -1.35 -4.80 8.94
N GLN A 53 -0.97 -4.04 7.91
CA GLN A 53 -1.06 -4.49 6.52
C GLN A 53 -0.18 -5.72 6.24
N LEU A 54 1.04 -5.78 6.78
CA LEU A 54 1.87 -6.98 6.71
C LEU A 54 1.21 -8.19 7.39
N ARG A 55 0.52 -8.01 8.52
CA ARG A 55 -0.26 -9.10 9.16
C ARG A 55 -1.42 -9.54 8.29
N GLU A 56 -2.14 -8.59 7.71
CA GLU A 56 -3.28 -8.84 6.82
C GLU A 56 -2.88 -9.55 5.52
N THR A 57 -1.60 -9.52 5.11
CA THR A 57 -1.12 -10.35 4.00
C THR A 57 -1.25 -11.85 4.28
N GLY A 58 -1.26 -12.25 5.55
CA GLY A 58 -1.36 -13.66 5.96
C GLY A 58 -0.15 -14.52 5.58
N VAL A 59 0.94 -13.95 5.04
CA VAL A 59 2.12 -14.70 4.61
C VAL A 59 3.06 -15.03 5.78
N PHE A 60 3.12 -14.15 6.78
CA PHE A 60 4.00 -14.30 7.95
C PHE A 60 3.22 -14.87 9.14
N ARG A 61 3.86 -15.75 9.91
CA ARG A 61 3.27 -16.35 11.12
C ARG A 61 2.90 -15.28 12.16
N SER A 62 3.82 -14.36 12.40
CA SER A 62 3.59 -13.15 13.19
C SER A 62 4.42 -11.99 12.65
N VAL A 63 3.91 -10.79 12.87
CA VAL A 63 4.62 -9.54 12.58
C VAL A 63 4.73 -8.78 13.88
N GLU A 64 5.94 -8.69 14.41
CA GLU A 64 6.24 -8.11 15.70
C GLU A 64 6.83 -6.71 15.55
N THR A 65 6.75 -5.91 16.61
CA THR A 65 7.28 -4.55 16.62
C THR A 65 8.68 -4.55 17.20
N GLY A 66 9.60 -3.81 16.56
CA GLY A 66 10.95 -3.59 17.09
C GLY A 66 12.00 -4.43 16.39
N GLN A 67 13.16 -4.56 17.02
CA GLN A 67 14.26 -5.39 16.55
C GLN A 67 14.11 -6.82 17.09
N GLY A 68 14.35 -7.82 16.24
CA GLY A 68 14.37 -9.23 16.66
C GLY A 68 15.56 -9.55 17.56
N LYS A 69 15.48 -10.67 18.27
CA LYS A 69 16.60 -11.21 19.03
C LYS A 69 17.58 -11.91 18.08
N GLU A 70 18.70 -12.36 18.63
CA GLU A 70 19.64 -13.19 17.87
C GLU A 70 18.93 -14.49 17.40
N GLY A 71 19.00 -14.75 16.10
CA GLY A 71 18.31 -15.82 15.39
C GLY A 71 17.10 -15.34 14.59
N ASP A 72 16.49 -14.22 14.99
CA ASP A 72 15.23 -13.73 14.42
C ASP A 72 15.45 -12.91 13.14
N TYR A 73 14.41 -12.86 12.32
CA TYR A 73 14.38 -12.05 11.10
C TYR A 73 13.85 -10.66 11.42
N SER A 74 14.60 -9.63 11.04
CA SER A 74 14.21 -8.24 11.19
C SER A 74 14.03 -7.60 9.82
N VAL A 75 12.99 -6.78 9.69
CA VAL A 75 12.71 -6.00 8.49
C VAL A 75 12.75 -4.53 8.86
N LEU A 76 13.75 -3.82 8.34
CA LEU A 76 13.83 -2.37 8.44
C LEU A 76 13.14 -1.77 7.22
N ILE A 77 12.11 -0.97 7.46
CA ILE A 77 11.29 -0.30 6.45
C ILE A 77 11.64 1.17 6.45
N ARG A 78 12.06 1.67 5.29
CA ARG A 78 12.14 3.10 5.01
C ARG A 78 10.92 3.52 4.22
N PHE A 79 10.11 4.41 4.78
CA PHE A 79 8.83 4.80 4.21
C PHE A 79 8.82 6.29 3.91
N ASN A 80 8.70 6.65 2.63
CA ASN A 80 8.54 8.03 2.18
C ASN A 80 7.26 8.15 1.37
N SER A 81 6.33 9.00 1.81
CA SER A 81 5.05 9.20 1.16
C SER A 81 4.77 10.69 1.00
N GLN A 82 4.64 11.13 -0.24
CA GLN A 82 4.38 12.51 -0.59
C GLN A 82 3.00 12.64 -1.19
N ARG A 83 2.17 13.47 -0.57
CA ARG A 83 0.84 13.81 -1.09
C ARG A 83 0.95 15.06 -1.94
N GLU A 84 0.55 14.93 -3.19
CA GLU A 84 0.44 16.04 -4.12
C GLU A 84 -1.00 16.53 -4.14
N LEU A 85 -1.16 17.80 -3.75
CA LEU A 85 -2.44 18.48 -3.77
C LEU A 85 -2.67 19.13 -5.15
N PRO A 86 -3.94 19.25 -5.58
CA PRO A 86 -4.27 20.00 -6.79
C PRO A 86 -3.75 21.44 -6.70
N PRO A 87 -3.38 22.05 -7.83
CA PRO A 87 -2.93 23.43 -7.83
C PRO A 87 -4.03 24.37 -7.33
N PHE A 88 -3.66 25.40 -6.59
CA PHE A 88 -4.59 26.32 -5.91
C PHE A 88 -5.71 26.90 -6.81
N PRO A 89 -5.46 27.32 -8.07
CA PRO A 89 -6.52 27.79 -8.95
C PRO A 89 -7.63 26.77 -9.22
N VAL A 90 -7.28 25.48 -9.27
CA VAL A 90 -8.24 24.39 -9.47
C VAL A 90 -9.07 24.17 -8.20
N ILE A 91 -8.45 24.34 -7.03
CA ILE A 91 -9.18 24.34 -5.74
C ILE A 91 -10.19 25.49 -5.72
N LEU A 92 -9.78 26.71 -6.10
CA LEU A 92 -10.69 27.86 -6.19
C LEU A 92 -11.85 27.61 -7.16
N LEU A 93 -11.56 27.03 -8.33
CA LEU A 93 -12.60 26.69 -9.31
C LEU A 93 -13.59 25.65 -8.73
N SER A 94 -13.11 24.65 -8.00
CA SER A 94 -13.98 23.70 -7.29
C SER A 94 -14.82 24.42 -6.23
N THR A 95 -14.24 25.33 -5.45
CA THR A 95 -15.03 26.11 -4.47
C THR A 95 -16.09 27.01 -5.12
N ALA A 96 -15.75 27.68 -6.23
CA ALA A 96 -16.67 28.55 -6.98
C ALA A 96 -17.84 27.76 -7.60
N THR A 97 -17.62 26.49 -7.89
CA THR A 97 -18.65 25.56 -8.37
C THR A 97 -19.33 24.79 -7.24
N LEU A 98 -19.24 25.26 -6.00
CA LEU A 98 -19.82 24.60 -4.82
C LEU A 98 -19.38 23.13 -4.68
N PHE A 99 -18.11 22.86 -5.00
CA PHE A 99 -17.49 21.55 -5.01
C PHE A 99 -18.12 20.56 -6.00
N LEU A 100 -18.79 21.04 -7.06
CA LEU A 100 -19.28 20.20 -8.18
C LEU A 100 -18.19 19.77 -9.16
N LEU A 101 -16.96 20.24 -8.98
CA LEU A 101 -15.80 19.71 -9.71
C LEU A 101 -14.92 18.82 -8.81
N PRO A 102 -14.70 17.54 -9.18
CA PRO A 102 -13.79 16.67 -8.47
C PRO A 102 -12.35 17.12 -8.70
N LEU A 103 -11.52 16.91 -7.68
CA LEU A 103 -10.13 17.32 -7.66
C LEU A 103 -9.21 16.10 -7.79
N SER A 104 -8.21 16.19 -8.66
CA SER A 104 -7.18 15.15 -8.77
C SER A 104 -6.23 15.22 -7.58
N GLN A 105 -6.03 14.12 -6.89
CA GLN A 105 -5.03 13.96 -5.85
C GLN A 105 -4.09 12.80 -6.19
N SER A 106 -2.80 12.98 -5.92
CA SER A 106 -1.79 11.92 -6.04
C SER A 106 -1.11 11.65 -4.69
N ILE A 107 -0.73 10.40 -4.50
CA ILE A 107 0.20 9.98 -3.45
C ILE A 107 1.33 9.22 -4.13
N ASP A 108 2.54 9.77 -4.10
CA ASP A 108 3.77 9.07 -4.50
C ASP A 108 4.42 8.48 -3.26
N THR A 109 4.48 7.15 -3.19
CA THR A 109 5.09 6.44 -2.08
C THR A 109 6.26 5.62 -2.57
N THR A 110 7.42 5.86 -1.95
CA THR A 110 8.61 5.02 -2.10
C THR A 110 8.86 4.29 -0.79
N THR A 111 9.05 2.97 -0.85
CA THR A 111 9.29 2.15 0.33
C THR A 111 10.44 1.19 0.08
N GLU A 112 11.40 1.16 0.99
CA GLU A 112 12.51 0.20 0.97
C GLU A 112 12.36 -0.77 2.15
N PHE A 113 12.35 -2.07 1.86
CA PHE A 113 12.35 -3.13 2.87
C PHE A 113 13.73 -3.78 2.90
N SER A 114 14.42 -3.68 4.02
CA SER A 114 15.70 -4.35 4.26
C SER A 114 15.46 -5.55 5.16
N LEU A 115 15.46 -6.75 4.59
CA LEU A 115 15.39 -8.00 5.32
C LEU A 115 16.76 -8.35 5.88
N GLN A 116 16.83 -8.56 7.18
CA GLN A 116 18.05 -8.82 7.93
C GLN A 116 17.88 -10.01 8.86
N GLN A 117 19.00 -10.68 9.17
CA GLN A 117 19.08 -11.68 10.21
C GLN A 117 20.39 -11.48 10.96
N ASN A 118 20.35 -11.42 12.29
CA ASN A 118 21.54 -11.18 13.13
C ASN A 118 22.33 -9.92 12.73
N GLY A 119 21.62 -8.85 12.34
CA GLY A 119 22.21 -7.60 11.87
C GLY A 119 22.87 -7.67 10.49
N LYS A 120 22.86 -8.83 9.83
CA LYS A 120 23.34 -8.99 8.45
C LYS A 120 22.18 -8.79 7.48
N LEU A 121 22.38 -7.91 6.50
CA LEU A 121 21.44 -7.73 5.39
C LEU A 121 21.39 -9.00 4.52
N LEU A 122 20.20 -9.58 4.40
CA LEU A 122 19.92 -10.70 3.51
C LEU A 122 19.54 -10.18 2.13
N LYS A 123 18.57 -9.25 2.07
CA LYS A 123 18.10 -8.66 0.82
C LYS A 123 17.40 -7.32 1.06
N GLN A 124 17.48 -6.45 0.07
CA GLN A 124 16.75 -5.19 0.02
C GLN A 124 15.73 -5.22 -1.12
N TYR A 125 14.50 -4.81 -0.82
CA TYR A 125 13.41 -4.64 -1.78
C TYR A 125 13.05 -3.17 -1.85
N SER A 126 12.83 -2.65 -3.05
CA SER A 126 12.43 -1.26 -3.27
C SER A 126 11.15 -1.23 -4.08
N TYR A 127 10.17 -0.50 -3.60
CA TYR A 127 8.87 -0.32 -4.24
C TYR A 127 8.59 1.16 -4.39
N ARG A 128 8.05 1.53 -5.55
CA ARG A 128 7.45 2.84 -5.77
C ARG A 128 6.04 2.65 -6.30
N ASN A 129 5.07 3.30 -5.67
CA ASN A 129 3.70 3.33 -6.15
C ASN A 129 3.17 4.75 -6.13
N VAL A 130 2.68 5.20 -7.29
CA VAL A 130 1.94 6.44 -7.42
C VAL A 130 0.46 6.10 -7.56
N THR A 131 -0.33 6.57 -6.61
CA THR A 131 -1.79 6.40 -6.59
C THR A 131 -2.44 7.72 -6.98
N HIS A 132 -3.16 7.76 -8.09
CA HIS A 132 -3.97 8.90 -8.50
C HIS A 132 -5.45 8.61 -8.28
N LYS A 133 -6.18 9.57 -7.72
CA LYS A 133 -7.63 9.48 -7.56
C LYS A 133 -8.26 10.86 -7.73
N TYR A 134 -9.39 10.89 -8.43
CA TYR A 134 -10.28 12.04 -8.40
C TYR A 134 -11.19 11.92 -7.18
N THR A 135 -11.15 12.90 -6.29
CA THR A 135 -11.97 12.94 -5.09
C THR A 135 -12.68 14.28 -4.97
N TRP A 136 -13.88 14.24 -4.40
CA TRP A 136 -14.59 15.44 -4.00
C TRP A 136 -13.90 16.05 -2.79
N LEU A 137 -13.84 17.38 -2.69
CA LEU A 137 -13.13 18.03 -1.57
C LEU A 137 -13.66 17.58 -0.20
N LEU A 138 -14.97 17.27 -0.12
CA LEU A 138 -15.65 16.83 1.08
C LEU A 138 -15.57 15.32 1.35
N ASP A 139 -15.20 14.52 0.35
CA ASP A 139 -15.14 13.04 0.44
C ASP A 139 -13.76 12.55 0.96
N GLY A 140 -12.84 13.49 1.17
CA GLY A 140 -11.51 13.24 1.69
C GLY A 140 -10.65 12.35 0.76
N SER A 141 -9.40 12.14 1.14
CA SER A 141 -8.52 11.16 0.48
C SER A 141 -8.79 9.73 0.99
N GLY A 142 -9.99 9.47 1.53
CA GLY A 142 -10.34 8.28 2.30
C GLY A 142 -9.92 7.00 1.58
N GLY A 143 -9.04 6.23 2.24
CA GLY A 143 -8.58 4.94 1.75
C GLY A 143 -7.42 4.95 0.75
N MET A 144 -7.02 6.09 0.15
CA MET A 144 -5.92 6.08 -0.84
C MET A 144 -4.59 5.64 -0.23
N GLN A 145 -4.25 6.18 0.95
CA GLN A 145 -3.04 5.79 1.67
C GLN A 145 -3.07 4.30 2.03
N GLN A 146 -4.24 3.83 2.48
CA GLN A 146 -4.45 2.46 2.89
C GLN A 146 -4.29 1.49 1.71
N GLU A 147 -4.92 1.80 0.58
CA GLU A 147 -4.80 1.02 -0.65
C GLU A 147 -3.34 0.98 -1.13
N ASN A 148 -2.65 2.11 -1.10
CA ASN A 148 -1.26 2.20 -1.50
C ASN A 148 -0.34 1.33 -0.62
N VAL A 149 -0.46 1.45 0.70
CA VAL A 149 0.31 0.62 1.64
C VAL A 149 -0.02 -0.87 1.48
N ASN A 150 -1.29 -1.21 1.27
CA ASN A 150 -1.71 -2.60 1.02
C ASN A 150 -1.04 -3.17 -0.24
N ARG A 151 -1.03 -2.42 -1.35
CA ARG A 151 -0.36 -2.84 -2.60
C ARG A 151 1.13 -3.10 -2.40
N ILE A 152 1.82 -2.19 -1.70
CA ILE A 152 3.27 -2.31 -1.44
C ILE A 152 3.56 -3.51 -0.52
N THR A 153 2.82 -3.66 0.57
CA THR A 153 3.04 -4.75 1.54
C THR A 153 2.73 -6.12 0.97
N ARG A 154 1.69 -6.26 0.13
CA ARG A 154 1.43 -7.49 -0.63
C ARG A 154 2.53 -7.81 -1.64
N ALA A 155 3.02 -6.80 -2.36
CA ALA A 155 4.12 -6.98 -3.29
C ALA A 155 5.39 -7.49 -2.58
N PHE A 156 5.72 -6.91 -1.43
CA PHE A 156 6.79 -7.37 -0.56
C PHE A 156 6.57 -8.82 -0.09
N ALA A 157 5.41 -9.13 0.47
CA ALA A 157 5.12 -10.47 0.98
C ALA A 157 5.26 -11.55 -0.11
N GLN A 158 4.78 -11.28 -1.33
CA GLN A 158 4.92 -12.20 -2.45
C GLN A 158 6.37 -12.36 -2.90
N ASP A 159 7.12 -11.26 -3.01
CA ASP A 159 8.52 -11.33 -3.45
C ASP A 159 9.38 -12.09 -2.42
N VAL A 160 9.14 -11.86 -1.13
CA VAL A 160 9.80 -12.59 -0.04
C VAL A 160 9.45 -14.08 -0.07
N GLN A 161 8.18 -14.43 -0.27
CA GLN A 161 7.75 -15.82 -0.37
C GLN A 161 8.39 -16.51 -1.59
N ARG A 162 8.45 -15.83 -2.74
CA ARG A 162 9.08 -16.36 -3.95
C ARG A 162 10.58 -16.57 -3.79
N ASP A 163 11.24 -15.66 -3.08
CA ASP A 163 12.70 -15.70 -2.93
C ASP A 163 13.15 -16.75 -1.89
N GLY A 164 12.23 -17.27 -1.07
CA GLY A 164 12.51 -18.37 -0.13
C GLY A 164 13.56 -18.04 0.95
N LEU A 165 13.80 -16.74 1.20
CA LEU A 165 14.81 -16.29 2.18
C LEU A 165 14.37 -16.48 3.64
N LEU A 166 13.06 -16.55 3.85
CA LEU A 166 12.46 -16.91 5.11
C LEU A 166 12.04 -18.38 5.04
N PRO A 167 12.50 -19.22 5.97
CA PRO A 167 12.06 -20.60 6.00
C PRO A 167 10.57 -20.66 6.32
N VAL A 168 9.93 -21.63 5.70
CA VAL A 168 8.54 -22.00 5.98
C VAL A 168 8.49 -22.66 7.35
N GLU A 169 7.56 -22.22 8.19
CA GLU A 169 7.31 -22.82 9.50
C GLU A 169 6.11 -23.76 9.39
N HIS A 170 6.38 -25.07 9.35
CA HIS A 170 5.33 -26.07 9.35
C HIS A 170 4.61 -26.07 10.70
N THR A 171 3.28 -26.04 10.67
CA THR A 171 2.47 -26.26 11.87
C THR A 171 2.66 -27.72 12.29
N GLN A 172 3.32 -27.92 13.44
CA GLN A 172 3.33 -29.21 14.14
C GLN A 172 2.06 -29.34 14.99
#